data_AF-A0AAW7KLY1-F1
#
_entry.id   AF-A0AAW7KLY1-F1
#
_cell.length_a   1.000
_cell.length_b   1.000
_cell.length_c   1.000
_cell.angle_alpha   90.00
_cell.angle_beta   90.00
_cell.angle_gamma   90.00
#
_symmetry.space_group_name_H-M   'P 1'
#
loop_
_entity.id
_entity.type
_entity.pdbx_description
1 polymer ?
#
loop_
_entity_poly.entity_id
_entity_poly.type
_entity_poly.pdbx_seq_one_letter_code
_entity_poly.pdbx_strand_id
1 'polypeptide(L)' 'MGTLQLILFIVFAVLTTIGYKKNNRNLMLLGAVAISFAFVGLDFLIGVDEGISGIN' A
#
# COMPACT_ATOMS: atom_id res chain seq x y z
N MET A 1 -5.33 4.27 -13.49
CA MET A 1 -4.66 4.09 -12.17
C MET A 1 -3.95 5.39 -11.84
N GLY A 2 -4.14 5.92 -10.63
CA GLY A 2 -3.41 7.11 -10.19
C GLY A 2 -1.91 6.83 -10.09
N THR A 3 -1.07 7.87 -10.25
CA THR A 3 0.40 7.73 -10.23
C THR A 3 0.91 7.06 -8.95
N LEU A 4 0.36 7.43 -7.79
CA LEU A 4 0.70 6.82 -6.49
C LEU A 4 0.33 5.33 -6.41
N GLN A 5 -0.85 4.97 -6.90
CA GLN A 5 -1.31 3.58 -6.96
C GLN A 5 -0.39 2.71 -7.84
N LEU A 6 0.05 3.25 -8.99
CA LEU A 6 1.00 2.57 -9.87
C LEU A 6 2.35 2.35 -9.17
N ILE A 7 2.87 3.38 -8.47
CA ILE A 7 4.13 3.28 -7.73
C ILE A 7 4.02 2.22 -6.63
N LEU A 8 2.95 2.24 -5.82
CA LEU A 8 2.75 1.25 -4.76
C LEU A 8 2.58 -0.17 -5.29
N PHE A 9 1.95 -0.33 -6.45
CA PHE A 9 1.85 -1.61 -7.15
C PHE A 9 3.23 -2.14 -7.58
N ILE A 10 4.08 -1.29 -8.16
CA ILE A 10 5.45 -1.66 -8.54
C ILE A 10 6.28 -2.03 -7.29
N VAL A 11 6.15 -1.26 -6.21
CA VAL A 11 6.81 -1.55 -4.93
C VAL A 11 6.36 -2.89 -4.37
N PHE A 12 5.06 -3.20 -4.40
CA PHE A 12 4.53 -4.50 -4.02
C PHE A 12 5.14 -5.64 -4.85
N ALA A 13 5.18 -5.49 -6.17
CA ALA A 13 5.74 -6.50 -7.06
C ALA A 13 7.21 -6.78 -6.72
N VAL A 14 8.02 -5.73 -6.58
CA VAL A 14 9.45 -5.85 -6.25
C VAL A 14 9.67 -6.47 -4.88
N LEU A 15 8.97 -5.98 -3.84
CA LEU A 15 9.11 -6.47 -2.48
C LEU A 15 8.68 -7.94 -2.35
N THR A 16 7.57 -8.31 -3.00
CA THR A 16 7.07 -9.68 -2.97
C THR A 16 7.99 -10.62 -3.72
N THR A 17 8.50 -10.23 -4.90
CA THR A 17 9.47 -11.04 -5.65
C THR A 17 10.77 -11.22 -4.88
N ILE A 18 11.33 -10.15 -4.30
CA ILE A 18 12.55 -10.24 -3.48
C ILE A 18 12.29 -11.05 -2.21
N GLY A 19 11.17 -10.80 -1.54
CA GLY A 19 10.75 -11.49 -0.32
C GLY A 19 10.61 -12.99 -0.55
N TYR A 20 9.97 -13.38 -1.65
CA TYR A 20 9.83 -14.79 -2.04
C TYR A 20 11.19 -15.42 -2.34
N LYS A 21 12.04 -14.76 -3.15
CA LYS A 21 13.39 -15.27 -3.48
C LYS A 21 14.26 -15.45 -2.25
N LYS A 22 14.17 -14.56 -1.27
CA LYS A 22 14.96 -14.60 -0.04
C LYS A 22 14.28 -15.36 1.11
N ASN A 23 13.08 -15.90 0.90
CA ASN A 23 12.20 -16.46 1.94
C ASN A 23 12.05 -15.54 3.17
N ASN A 24 12.05 -14.22 2.94
CA ASN A 24 11.96 -13.23 3.99
C ASN A 24 10.49 -12.80 4.15
N ARG A 25 9.84 -13.37 5.16
CA ARG A 25 8.42 -13.10 5.46
C ARG A 25 8.14 -11.63 5.77
N ASN A 26 9.09 -10.92 6.38
CA ASN A 26 8.92 -9.49 6.69
C ASN A 26 8.83 -8.65 5.40
N LEU A 27 9.61 -9.00 4.37
CA LEU A 27 9.53 -8.33 3.06
C LEU A 27 8.22 -8.65 2.32
N MET A 28 7.74 -9.89 2.43
CA MET A 28 6.45 -10.28 1.86
C MET A 28 5.28 -9.56 2.58
N LEU A 29 5.34 -9.46 3.91
CA LEU A 29 4.39 -8.69 4.72
C LEU A 29 4.40 -7.21 4.35
N LEU A 30 5.58 -6.61 4.18
CA LEU A 30 5.71 -5.22 3.74
C LEU A 30 5.06 -5.01 2.36
N GLY A 31 5.24 -5.95 1.43
CA GLY A 31 4.56 -5.96 0.15
C GLY A 31 3.03 -6.01 0.31
N ALA A 32 2.52 -6.92 1.14
CA ALA A 32 1.09 -7.04 1.41
C ALA A 32 0.47 -5.75 2.01
N VAL A 33 1.23 -5.04 2.85
CA VAL A 33 0.81 -3.71 3.33
C VAL A 33 0.78 -2.71 2.16
N ALA A 34 1.85 -2.64 1.35
CA ALA A 34 1.93 -1.71 0.23
C ALA A 34 0.77 -1.86 -0.78
N ILE A 35 0.38 -3.10 -1.11
CA ILE A 35 -0.74 -3.34 -2.03
C ILE A 35 -2.09 -2.97 -1.42
N SER A 36 -2.27 -3.16 -0.11
CA SER A 36 -3.48 -2.75 0.61
C SER A 36 -3.65 -1.23 0.58
N PHE A 37 -2.56 -0.48 0.75
CA PHE A 37 -2.55 0.98 0.62
C PHE A 37 -2.77 1.46 -0.82
N ALA A 38 -2.28 0.71 -1.81
CA ALA A 38 -2.45 1.06 -3.23
C ALA A 38 -3.91 1.09 -3.68
N PHE A 39 -4.76 0.24 -3.09
CA PHE A 39 -6.14 0.05 -3.54
C PHE A 39 -7.21 0.52 -2.57
N VAL A 40 -6.93 0.56 -1.27
CA VAL A 40 -7.94 0.87 -0.24
C VAL A 40 -7.42 1.86 0.80
N GLY A 41 -6.14 1.76 1.19
CA GLY A 41 -5.62 2.52 2.32
C GLY A 41 -5.55 4.03 2.11
N LEU A 42 -5.37 4.53 0.88
CA LEU A 42 -5.31 5.96 0.59
C LEU A 42 -6.68 6.63 0.75
N ASP A 43 -7.72 6.06 0.14
CA ASP A 43 -9.09 6.56 0.25
C ASP A 43 -9.60 6.47 1.69
N PHE A 44 -9.21 5.40 2.40
CA PHE A 44 -9.50 5.26 3.82
C PHE A 44 -8.85 6.37 4.65
N LEU A 45 -7.57 6.69 4.41
CA LEU A 45 -6.86 7.76 5.12
C LEU A 45 -7.49 9.13 4.89
N ILE A 46 -7.85 9.44 3.64
CA ILE A 46 -8.52 10.69 3.28
C ILE A 46 -9.87 10.78 4.00
N GLY A 47 -10.69 9.73 3.96
CA GLY A 47 -11.99 9.73 4.65
C GLY A 47 -11.86 9.84 6.18
N VAL A 48 -10.79 9.30 6.77
CA VAL A 48 -10.49 9.49 8.20
C VAL A 48 -10.09 10.94 8.49
N ASP A 49 -9.24 11.54 7.66
CA ASP A 49 -8.80 12.94 7.81
C ASP A 49 -9.97 13.92 7.69
N GLU A 50 -10.86 13.72 6.70
CA GLU A 50 -12.09 14.50 6.53
C GLU A 50 -13.01 14.38 7.75
N GLY A 51 -13.21 13.15 8.23
CA GLY A 51 -14.04 12.87 9.40
C GLY A 51 -13.50 13.48 10.71
N ILE A 52 -12.19 13.54 10.89
CA ILE A 52 -11.53 14.15 12.06
C ILE A 52 -11.51 15.67 11.95
N SER A 53 -11.23 16.20 10.75
CA SER A 53 -11.13 17.64 10.51
C SER A 53 -12.48 18.35 10.57
N GLY A 54 -13.59 17.60 10.63
CA GLY A 54 -14.95 18.17 10.68
C GLY A 54 -15.35 18.86 9.38
N ILE A 55 -14.63 18.58 8.29
CA ILE A 55 -14.92 19.09 6.96
C ILE A 55 -15.94 18.14 6.35
N ASN A 56 -17.22 18.42 6.59
CA ASN A 56 -18.36 17.84 5.87
C ASN A 56 -19.16 18.98 5.23
#